data_AF-A0A523YFK8-F1
#
_entry.id   AF-A0A523YFK8-F1
#
_cell.length_a   1.000
_cell.length_b   1.000
_cell.length_c   1.000
_cell.angle_alpha   90.00
_cell.angle_beta   90.00
_cell.angle_gamma   90.00
#
_symmetry.space_group_name_H-M   'P 1'
#
loop_
_entity.id
_entity.type
_entity.pdbx_description
1 polymer ?
#
loop_
_entity_poly.entity_id
_entity_poly.type
_entity_poly.pdbx_seq_one_letter_code
_entity_poly.pdbx_strand_id
1 'polypeptide(L)'
;DRKRVMFEYLVIKDVNDDISAAKKLLSLLDGIKAKVNLIYFNPYGGTEFKRPSEKDMKAFQEYLTSRGLHCTIRESKGLDISAACGQLREQELEGEV
;
A
#
# COMPACT_ATOMS: atom_id res chain seq x y z
N ASP A 1 21.13 2.32 17.78
CA ASP A 1 20.33 1.84 16.63
C ASP A 1 20.33 2.79 15.45
N ARG A 2 20.96 2.40 14.34
CA ARG A 2 20.93 3.20 13.09
C ARG A 2 19.48 3.24 12.58
N LYS A 3 18.91 4.45 12.46
CA LYS A 3 17.54 4.70 12.00
C LYS A 3 17.32 4.01 10.65
N ARG A 4 16.42 3.02 10.59
CA ARG A 4 15.97 2.44 9.32
C ARG A 4 14.97 3.40 8.68
N VAL A 5 15.07 3.63 7.37
CA VAL A 5 14.09 4.42 6.62
C VAL A 5 12.83 3.57 6.43
N MET A 6 11.66 4.15 6.67
CA MET A 6 10.37 3.50 6.40
C MET A 6 9.86 3.94 5.04
N PHE A 7 9.57 2.98 4.17
CA PHE A 7 8.91 3.20 2.89
C PHE A 7 7.45 2.79 3.00
N GLU A 8 6.56 3.68 2.60
CA GLU A 8 5.16 3.34 2.38
C GLU A 8 4.99 2.92 0.91
N TYR A 9 4.39 1.75 0.69
CA TYR A 9 4.19 1.20 -0.64
C TYR A 9 2.70 0.91 -0.85
N LEU A 10 2.06 1.72 -1.69
CA LEU A 10 0.66 1.57 -2.04
C LEU A 10 0.49 0.41 -3.02
N VAL A 11 -0.30 -0.58 -2.65
CA VAL A 11 -0.56 -1.77 -3.46
C VAL A 11 -1.94 -1.66 -4.09
N ILE A 12 -2.00 -1.83 -5.41
CA ILE A 12 -3.18 -1.71 -6.26
C ILE A 12 -3.35 -3.02 -7.02
N LYS A 13 -4.57 -3.56 -7.01
CA LYS A 13 -4.92 -4.80 -7.72
C LYS A 13 -4.57 -4.69 -9.21
N ASP A 14 -3.95 -5.74 -9.75
CA ASP A 14 -3.60 -5.90 -11.17
C ASP A 14 -2.62 -4.85 -11.71
N VAL A 15 -2.03 -4.02 -10.84
CA VAL A 15 -1.03 -3.00 -11.20
C VAL A 15 0.32 -3.36 -10.59
N ASN A 16 0.34 -3.64 -9.30
CA ASN A 16 1.59 -3.91 -8.57
C ASN A 16 1.41 -4.84 -7.36
N ASP A 17 0.36 -5.67 -7.35
CA ASP A 17 0.05 -6.63 -6.28
C ASP A 17 0.72 -8.00 -6.47
N ASP A 18 1.51 -8.17 -7.53
CA ASP A 18 2.18 -9.44 -7.83
C ASP A 18 3.58 -9.58 -7.20
N ILE A 19 4.12 -10.79 -7.25
CA ILE A 19 5.47 -11.11 -6.74
C ILE A 19 6.59 -10.46 -7.60
N SER A 20 6.29 -10.09 -8.85
CA SER A 20 7.25 -9.40 -9.72
C SER A 20 7.53 -7.99 -9.20
N ALA A 21 6.49 -7.29 -8.73
CA ALA A 21 6.61 -6.00 -8.06
C ALA A 21 7.39 -6.14 -6.74
N ALA A 22 7.17 -7.21 -5.96
CA ALA A 22 7.94 -7.47 -4.74
C ALA A 22 9.44 -7.66 -4.99
N LYS A 23 9.79 -8.39 -6.07
CA LYS A 23 11.18 -8.55 -6.54
C LYS A 23 11.82 -7.20 -6.88
N LYS A 24 11.11 -6.39 -7.67
CA LYS A 24 11.58 -5.05 -8.07
C LYS A 24 11.79 -4.16 -6.86
N LEU A 25 10.84 -4.13 -5.91
CA LEU A 25 10.95 -3.34 -4.70
C LEU A 25 12.17 -3.75 -3.86
N LEU A 26 12.41 -5.06 -3.70
CA LEU A 26 13.59 -5.53 -2.97
C LEU A 26 14.90 -5.08 -3.65
N SER A 27 14.95 -5.15 -4.98
CA SER A 27 16.12 -4.69 -5.75
C SER A 27 16.35 -3.18 -5.62
N LEU A 28 15.28 -2.38 -5.59
CA LEU A 28 15.39 -0.92 -5.44
C LEU A 28 15.85 -0.50 -4.04
N LEU A 29 15.55 -1.31 -3.03
CA LEU A 29 15.91 -1.05 -1.64
C LEU A 29 17.25 -1.68 -1.24
N ASP A 30 17.95 -2.34 -2.17
CA ASP A 30 19.25 -2.93 -1.90
C ASP A 30 20.26 -1.86 -1.43
N GLY A 31 21.06 -2.21 -0.43
CA GLY A 31 21.98 -1.29 0.24
C GLY A 31 21.32 -0.26 1.18
N ILE A 32 19.99 -0.10 1.18
CA ILE A 32 19.28 0.80 2.09
C ILE A 32 18.85 0.04 3.34
N LYS A 33 19.14 0.61 4.52
CA LYS A 33 18.58 0.11 5.79
C LYS A 33 17.10 0.46 5.86
N ALA A 34 16.25 -0.35 5.23
CA ALA A 34 14.84 -0.08 5.03
C ALA A 34 13.91 -0.93 5.92
N LYS A 35 12.69 -0.42 6.09
CA LYS A 35 11.48 -1.14 6.48
C LYS A 35 10.38 -0.74 5.49
N VAL A 36 9.44 -1.63 5.21
CA VAL A 36 8.31 -1.35 4.29
C VAL A 36 6.98 -1.50 5.03
N ASN A 37 6.07 -0.57 4.77
CA ASN A 37 4.66 -0.73 5.10
C ASN A 37 3.87 -0.83 3.79
N LEU A 38 3.30 -2.00 3.52
CA LEU A 38 2.35 -2.18 2.43
C LEU A 38 1.02 -1.56 2.85
N ILE A 39 0.47 -0.71 1.99
CA ILE A 39 -0.81 -0.03 2.22
C ILE A 39 -1.76 -0.48 1.13
N TYR A 40 -2.93 -0.97 1.53
CA TYR A 40 -4.00 -1.24 0.56
C TYR A 40 -4.42 0.05 -0.14
N PHE A 41 -4.56 -0.01 -1.45
CA PHE A 41 -5.38 0.97 -2.15
C PHE A 41 -6.86 0.81 -1.76
N ASN A 42 -7.49 1.93 -1.42
CA ASN A 42 -8.93 2.00 -1.15
C ASN A 42 -9.61 2.74 -2.31
N PRO A 43 -10.50 2.07 -3.05
CA PRO A 43 -11.26 2.74 -4.09
C PRO A 43 -12.09 3.91 -3.55
N TYR A 44 -12.25 4.92 -4.39
CA TYR A 44 -13.13 6.07 -4.18
C TYR A 44 -13.95 6.30 -5.47
N GLY A 45 -14.98 7.15 -5.41
CA GLY A 45 -15.86 7.41 -6.56
C GLY A 45 -15.08 7.77 -7.83
N GLY A 46 -15.37 7.07 -8.93
CA GLY A 46 -14.77 7.37 -10.24
C GLY A 46 -13.36 6.83 -10.49
N THR A 47 -12.76 6.07 -9.57
CA THR A 47 -11.46 5.42 -9.82
C THR A 47 -11.61 4.10 -10.59
N GLU A 48 -10.72 3.83 -11.53
CA GLU A 48 -10.64 2.54 -12.24
C GLU A 48 -9.82 1.49 -11.46
N PHE A 49 -9.09 1.94 -10.43
CA PHE A 49 -8.23 1.09 -9.63
C PHE A 49 -8.99 0.31 -8.56
N LYS A 50 -8.47 -0.87 -8.21
CA LYS A 50 -9.15 -1.78 -7.27
C LYS A 50 -8.25 -2.09 -6.07
N ARG A 51 -8.90 -2.39 -4.94
CA ARG A 51 -8.24 -2.87 -3.73
C ARG A 51 -7.59 -4.25 -4.02
N PRO A 52 -6.32 -4.47 -3.70
CA PRO A 52 -5.69 -5.78 -3.87
C PRO A 52 -6.32 -6.82 -2.93
N SER A 53 -6.19 -8.10 -3.28
CA SER A 53 -6.71 -9.17 -2.43
C SER A 53 -5.84 -9.34 -1.18
N GLU A 54 -6.44 -9.80 -0.08
CA GLU A 54 -5.67 -10.11 1.14
C GLU A 54 -4.61 -11.20 0.88
N LYS A 55 -4.93 -12.16 0.01
CA LYS A 55 -4.00 -13.22 -0.40
C LYS A 55 -2.75 -12.64 -1.08
N ASP A 56 -2.93 -11.72 -2.03
CA ASP A 56 -1.82 -11.12 -2.76
C ASP A 56 -0.97 -10.25 -1.83
N MET A 57 -1.61 -9.50 -0.93
CA MET A 57 -0.92 -8.68 0.07
C MET A 57 -0.07 -9.50 1.03
N LYS A 58 -0.61 -10.62 1.53
CA LYS A 58 0.14 -11.56 2.38
C LYS A 58 1.30 -12.19 1.63
N ALA A 59 1.08 -12.67 0.40
CA ALA A 59 2.12 -13.26 -0.42
C ALA A 59 3.25 -12.25 -0.71
N PHE A 60 2.91 -10.98 -0.97
CA PHE A 60 3.87 -9.90 -1.15
C PHE A 60 4.67 -9.65 0.14
N GLN A 61 3.99 -9.51 1.28
CA GLN A 61 4.64 -9.31 2.59
C GLN A 61 5.59 -10.48 2.92
N GLU A 62 5.11 -11.72 2.81
CA GLU A 62 5.89 -12.94 3.05
C GLU A 62 7.12 -13.03 2.15
N TYR A 63 6.98 -12.62 0.89
CA TYR A 63 8.10 -12.56 -0.03
C TYR A 63 9.20 -11.61 0.45
N LEU A 64 8.84 -10.40 0.90
CA LEU A 64 9.81 -9.43 1.40
C LEU A 64 10.43 -9.86 2.74
N THR A 65 9.61 -10.33 3.68
CA THR A 65 10.07 -10.72 5.03
C THR A 65 10.97 -11.94 4.99
N SER A 66 10.66 -12.94 4.16
CA SER A 66 11.53 -14.12 3.96
C SER A 66 12.91 -13.78 3.38
N ARG A 67 13.10 -12.56 2.87
CA ARG A 67 14.37 -12.03 2.33
C ARG A 67 15.02 -10.99 3.23
N GLY A 68 14.57 -10.90 4.48
CA GLY A 68 15.17 -10.05 5.51
C GLY A 68 14.70 -8.60 5.51
N LEU A 69 13.79 -8.21 4.59
CA LEU A 69 13.19 -6.89 4.61
C LEU A 69 12.00 -6.87 5.56
N HIS A 70 12.11 -6.14 6.67
CA HIS A 70 11.01 -6.00 7.61
C HIS A 70 9.83 -5.28 6.94
N CYS A 71 8.72 -6.00 6.80
CA CYS A 71 7.54 -5.56 6.09
C CYS A 71 6.28 -5.76 6.93
N THR A 72 5.44 -4.73 7.04
CA THR A 72 4.11 -4.83 7.66
C THR A 72 3.01 -4.51 6.65
N ILE A 73 1.79 -4.95 6.92
CA ILE A 73 0.61 -4.54 6.17
C ILE A 73 -0.17 -3.56 7.04
N ARG A 74 -0.41 -2.37 6.52
CA ARG A 74 -1.24 -1.35 7.15
C ARG A 74 -2.68 -1.52 6.66
N GLU A 75 -3.52 -2.05 7.53
CA GLU A 75 -4.96 -2.08 7.31
C GLU A 75 -5.54 -0.66 7.31
N SER A 76 -6.54 -0.47 6.47
CA SER A 76 -7.26 0.81 6.37
C SER A 76 -8.27 0.87 7.50
N LYS A 77 -8.10 1.81 8.43
CA LYS A 77 -9.13 2.12 9.43
C LYS A 77 -10.24 2.90 8.74
N GLY A 78 -11.51 2.52 8.91
CA GLY A 78 -12.65 3.30 8.43
C GLY A 78 -13.14 3.00 7.00
N LEU A 79 -12.91 1.79 6.47
CA LEU A 79 -13.50 1.34 5.18
C LEU A 79 -15.03 1.49 5.14
N ASP A 80 -15.65 1.42 6.32
CA ASP A 80 -17.05 1.54 6.63
C ASP A 80 -17.59 2.99 6.68
N ILE A 81 -16.72 4.01 6.73
CA ILE A 81 -17.12 5.41 6.93
C ILE A 81 -16.52 6.40 5.92
N SER A 82 -16.05 5.93 4.77
CA SER A 82 -15.41 6.78 3.74
C SER A 82 -14.26 7.67 4.30
N ALA A 83 -13.58 7.23 5.36
CA ALA A 83 -12.50 7.96 6.02
C ALA A 83 -11.10 7.38 5.74
N ALA A 84 -10.99 6.47 4.77
CA ALA A 84 -9.71 5.89 4.39
C ALA A 84 -8.83 6.93 3.66
N CYS A 85 -7.51 6.80 3.78
CA CYS A 85 -6.56 7.68 3.11
C CYS A 85 -6.86 7.76 1.59
N GLY A 86 -7.17 8.96 1.09
CA GLY A 86 -7.60 9.21 -0.30
C GLY A 86 -9.07 9.64 -0.44
N GLN A 87 -9.92 9.44 0.57
CA GLN A 87 -11.36 9.76 0.52
C GLN A 87 -11.71 11.14 1.09
N LEU A 88 -10.76 11.86 1.70
CA LEU A 88 -10.94 13.22 2.23
C LEU A 88 -11.03 14.32 1.15
N ARG A 89 -11.33 13.98 -0.11
CA ARG A 89 -11.32 14.93 -1.24
C ARG A 89 -12.70 15.42 -1.67
N GLU A 90 -13.78 15.01 -1.01
CA GLU A 90 -15.13 15.32 -1.49
C GLU A 90 -16.04 15.87 -0.38
N GLN A 91 -15.71 17.07 0.12
CA GLN A 91 -16.64 17.93 0.87
C GLN A 91 -16.51 19.42 0.50
N GLU A 92 -16.06 19.77 -0.71
CA GLU A 92 -15.96 21.19 -1.12
C GLU A 92 -16.71 21.57 -2.41
N LEU A 93 -17.58 20.73 -2.97
CA LEU A 93 -18.32 21.10 -4.20
C LEU A 93 -19.83 20.76 -4.20
N GLU A 94 -20.50 20.90 -3.05
CA GLU A 94 -21.98 21.02 -3.00
C GLU A 94 -22.41 22.35 -2.36
N GLY A 95 -21.76 23.44 -2.78
CA GLY A 95 -22.21 24.80 -2.54
C GLY A 95 -22.06 25.61 -3.82
N GLU A 96 -23.17 26.09 -4.36
CA GLU A 96 -23.30 27.02 -5.50
C GLU A 96 -23.16 26.38 -6.91
N VAL A 97 -24.29 26.02 -7.54
CA VAL A 97 -25.04 26.87 -8.50
C VAL A 97 -26.52 26.44 -8.50
#